data_AF-A0A2T2VLI3-F1
#
_entry.id   AF-A0A2T2VLI3-F1
#
_cell.length_a   1.000
_cell.length_b   1.000
_cell.length_c   1.000
_cell.angle_alpha   90.00
_cell.angle_beta   90.00
_cell.angle_gamma   90.00
#
_symmetry.space_group_name_H-M   'P 1'
#
loop_
_entity.id
_entity.type
_entity.pdbx_description
1 polymer ?
#
loop_
_entity_poly.entity_id
_entity_poly.type
_entity_poly.pdbx_seq_one_letter_code
_entity_poly.pdbx_strand_id
1 'polypeptide(L)'
;MDQAKALDVYQEALSSFYLNVYSGRLTELNVSLKTYIFSIAKNHLYKRLKMENDWDLQGLKLEVEVDDSAMVDPYPEFNERRREVLEAMEQMGEPCKTIIEWSYLLNYPYKAIKEELRYSSEDLVKSTKWRCMKRLWSQIMGK
;
A
#
# COMPACT_ATOMS: atom_id res chain seq x y z
N MET A 1 -11.55 -20.32 8.88
CA MET A 1 -11.14 -20.10 7.48
C MET A 1 -9.67 -20.46 7.37
N ASP A 2 -9.28 -21.30 6.42
CA ASP A 2 -7.85 -21.61 6.20
C ASP A 2 -7.13 -20.43 5.52
N GLN A 3 -5.79 -20.43 5.54
CA GLN A 3 -4.99 -19.34 4.97
C GLN A 3 -5.13 -19.19 3.45
N ALA A 4 -5.31 -20.30 2.71
CA ALA A 4 -5.48 -20.26 1.26
C ALA A 4 -6.81 -19.60 0.88
N LYS A 5 -7.90 -19.99 1.55
CA LYS A 5 -9.22 -19.36 1.38
C LYS A 5 -9.20 -17.87 1.74
N ALA A 6 -8.44 -17.48 2.78
CA ALA A 6 -8.27 -16.08 3.13
C ALA A 6 -7.53 -15.30 2.03
N LEU A 7 -6.49 -15.89 1.45
CA LEU A 7 -5.73 -15.30 0.35
C LEU A 7 -6.61 -15.15 -0.91
N ASP A 8 -7.43 -16.14 -1.23
CA ASP A 8 -8.36 -16.07 -2.37
C ASP A 8 -9.36 -14.92 -2.22
N VAL A 9 -9.97 -14.78 -1.04
CA VAL A 9 -10.91 -13.67 -0.76
C VAL A 9 -10.19 -12.32 -0.89
N TYR A 10 -8.93 -12.23 -0.43
CA TYR A 10 -8.13 -11.03 -0.58
C TYR A 10 -7.85 -10.68 -2.04
N GLN A 11 -7.46 -11.65 -2.87
CA GLN A 11 -7.21 -11.44 -4.30
C GLN A 11 -8.48 -11.02 -5.05
N GLU A 12 -9.62 -11.62 -4.73
CA GLU A 12 -10.93 -11.22 -5.30
C GLU A 12 -11.32 -9.80 -4.89
N ALA A 13 -11.04 -9.42 -3.63
CA ALA A 13 -11.31 -8.08 -3.14
C ALA A 13 -10.46 -7.04 -3.86
N LEU A 14 -9.16 -7.30 -4.04
CA LEU A 14 -8.28 -6.44 -4.84
C LEU A 14 -8.72 -6.33 -6.29
N SER A 15 -9.10 -7.44 -6.91
CA SER A 15 -9.59 -7.46 -8.29
C SER A 15 -10.86 -6.63 -8.44
N SER A 16 -11.78 -6.74 -7.49
CA SER A 16 -13.03 -5.96 -7.46
C SER A 16 -12.76 -4.47 -7.23
N PHE A 17 -11.81 -4.14 -6.34
CA PHE A 17 -11.35 -2.77 -6.14
C PHE A 17 -10.78 -2.18 -7.44
N TYR A 18 -9.87 -2.89 -8.10
CA TYR A 18 -9.29 -2.48 -9.38
C TYR A 18 -10.36 -2.23 -10.44
N LEU A 19 -11.32 -3.15 -10.60
CA LEU A 19 -12.42 -2.99 -11.55
C LEU A 19 -13.32 -1.81 -11.23
N ASN A 20 -13.58 -1.53 -9.95
CA ASN A 20 -14.36 -0.36 -9.54
C ASN A 20 -13.64 0.95 -9.91
N VAL A 21 -12.32 1.03 -9.74
CA VAL A 21 -11.52 2.18 -10.17
C VAL A 21 -11.50 2.28 -11.69
N TYR A 22 -11.15 1.20 -12.38
CA TYR A 22 -10.99 1.17 -13.83
C TYR A 22 -12.29 1.50 -14.58
N SER A 23 -13.44 1.04 -14.08
CA SER A 23 -14.75 1.33 -14.66
C SER A 23 -15.30 2.72 -14.31
N GLY A 24 -14.59 3.49 -13.46
CA GLY A 24 -15.07 4.79 -12.96
C GLY A 24 -16.21 4.67 -11.94
N ARG A 25 -16.49 3.48 -11.42
CA ARG A 25 -17.50 3.27 -10.37
C ARG A 25 -17.03 3.80 -9.01
N LEU A 26 -15.72 3.81 -8.78
CA LEU A 26 -15.07 4.45 -7.65
C LEU A 26 -14.28 5.66 -8.15
N THR A 27 -14.82 6.85 -7.95
CA THR A 27 -14.19 8.12 -8.32
C THR A 27 -13.52 8.82 -7.14
N GLU A 28 -14.04 8.60 -5.93
CA GLU A 28 -13.57 9.21 -4.69
C GLU A 28 -13.72 8.24 -3.50
N LEU A 29 -12.86 8.37 -2.49
CA LEU A 29 -12.87 7.56 -1.27
C LEU A 29 -13.11 8.46 -0.05
N ASN A 30 -14.24 8.22 0.64
CA ASN A 30 -14.57 8.88 1.91
C ASN A 30 -14.07 8.13 3.16
N VAL A 31 -13.47 6.96 2.95
CA VAL A 31 -12.87 6.10 3.99
C VAL A 31 -11.46 5.72 3.56
N SER A 32 -10.66 5.17 4.47
CA SER A 32 -9.34 4.68 4.11
C SER A 32 -9.44 3.57 3.04
N LEU A 33 -8.42 3.47 2.17
CA LEU A 33 -8.32 2.40 1.18
C LEU A 33 -8.38 1.01 1.83
N LYS A 34 -7.75 0.86 3.01
CA LYS A 34 -7.77 -0.37 3.81
C LYS A 34 -9.20 -0.76 4.18
N THR A 35 -9.98 0.17 4.73
CA THR A 35 -11.38 -0.03 5.12
C THR A 35 -12.24 -0.42 3.92
N TYR A 36 -12.00 0.21 2.77
CA TYR A 36 -12.73 -0.08 1.53
C TYR A 36 -12.46 -1.51 1.02
N ILE A 37 -11.19 -1.91 0.89
CA ILE A 37 -10.82 -3.26 0.44
C ILE A 37 -11.35 -4.31 1.42
N PHE A 38 -11.27 -4.05 2.73
CA PHE A 38 -11.80 -4.95 3.75
C PHE A 38 -13.32 -5.14 3.62
N SER A 39 -14.05 -4.06 3.35
CA SER A 39 -15.51 -4.12 3.13
C SER A 39 -15.87 -4.99 1.91
N ILE A 40 -15.08 -4.92 0.84
CA ILE A 40 -15.24 -5.80 -0.33
C ILE A 40 -14.97 -7.27 0.04
N ALA A 41 -13.84 -7.55 0.71
CA ALA A 41 -13.46 -8.89 1.15
C ALA A 41 -14.55 -9.53 2.03
N LYS A 42 -15.10 -8.75 2.97
CA LYS A 42 -16.22 -9.17 3.82
C LYS A 42 -17.48 -9.53 3.03
N ASN A 43 -17.82 -8.75 2.01
CA ASN A 43 -18.96 -9.05 1.13
C ASN A 43 -18.76 -10.34 0.33
N HIS A 44 -17.54 -10.59 -0.18
CA HIS A 44 -17.22 -11.86 -0.84
C HIS A 44 -17.32 -13.05 0.11
N LEU A 45 -16.77 -12.93 1.32
CA LEU A 45 -16.86 -13.98 2.34
C LEU A 45 -18.32 -14.26 2.73
N TYR A 46 -19.14 -13.23 2.92
CA TYR A 46 -20.57 -13.38 3.23
C TYR A 46 -21.30 -14.15 2.13
N LYS A 47 -21.07 -13.82 0.86
CA LYS A 47 -21.68 -14.54 -0.28
C LYS A 47 -21.27 -16.00 -0.31
N ARG A 48 -19.99 -16.32 -0.09
CA ARG A 48 -19.50 -17.71 -0.03
C ARG A 48 -20.17 -18.49 1.09
N LEU A 49 -20.22 -17.93 2.30
CA LEU A 49 -20.84 -18.57 3.46
C LEU A 49 -22.34 -18.82 3.25
N LYS A 50 -23.04 -17.90 2.60
CA LYS A 50 -24.46 -18.06 2.23
C LYS A 50 -24.66 -19.22 1.25
N MET A 51 -23.77 -19.36 0.26
CA MET A 51 -23.87 -20.41 -0.75
C MET A 51 -23.49 -21.80 -0.21
N GLU A 52 -22.49 -21.89 0.66
CA GLU A 52 -21.97 -23.18 1.14
C GLU A 52 -22.95 -23.92 2.07
N ASN A 53 -23.89 -23.23 2.71
CA ASN A 53 -24.58 -23.83 3.85
C ASN A 53 -26.11 -23.63 3.90
N ASP A 54 -26.71 -23.06 2.86
CA ASP A 54 -28.18 -22.86 2.75
C ASP A 54 -28.80 -22.23 4.01
N TRP A 55 -28.01 -21.44 4.75
CA TRP A 55 -28.46 -20.77 5.95
C TRP A 55 -29.25 -19.53 5.55
N ASP A 56 -30.44 -19.39 6.12
CA ASP A 56 -31.17 -18.14 6.04
C ASP A 56 -30.46 -17.09 6.90
N LEU A 57 -29.49 -16.40 6.29
CA LEU A 57 -28.75 -15.28 6.92
C LEU A 57 -29.61 -13.99 7.00
N GLN A 58 -30.95 -14.10 6.85
CA GLN A 58 -31.91 -13.03 7.12
C GLN A 58 -31.84 -12.61 8.58
N GLY A 59 -30.99 -11.63 8.86
CA GLY A 59 -30.76 -11.10 10.20
C GLY A 59 -29.29 -10.92 10.54
N LEU A 60 -28.37 -11.54 9.79
CA LEU A 60 -26.94 -11.24 9.90
C LEU A 60 -26.66 -9.92 9.16
N LYS A 61 -27.17 -8.81 9.71
CA LYS A 61 -26.59 -7.49 9.48
C LYS A 61 -25.21 -7.54 10.11
N LEU A 62 -24.24 -7.92 9.29
CA LEU A 62 -22.84 -7.78 9.60
C LEU A 62 -22.56 -6.26 9.52
N GLU A 63 -22.99 -5.52 10.54
CA GLU A 63 -22.65 -4.11 10.69
C GLU A 63 -21.13 -4.01 10.69
N VAL A 64 -20.63 -3.12 9.84
CA VAL A 64 -19.21 -2.85 9.71
C VAL A 64 -18.90 -1.79 10.76
N GLU A 65 -18.74 -2.21 12.01
CA GLU A 65 -17.77 -1.52 12.84
C GLU A 65 -16.42 -2.08 12.42
N VAL A 66 -15.77 -1.42 11.44
CA VAL A 66 -14.32 -1.59 11.33
C VAL A 66 -13.78 -0.89 12.57
N ASP A 67 -13.58 -1.66 13.64
CA ASP A 67 -12.71 -1.23 14.69
C ASP A 67 -11.29 -1.23 14.12
N ASP A 68 -10.86 -0.07 13.61
CA ASP A 68 -9.51 0.11 13.09
C ASP A 68 -8.45 -0.22 14.18
N SER A 69 -8.82 -0.20 15.47
CA SER A 69 -7.95 -0.60 16.58
C SER A 69 -7.73 -2.11 16.68
N ALA A 70 -8.66 -2.93 16.18
CA ALA A 70 -8.51 -4.40 16.14
C ALA A 70 -7.60 -4.88 14.99
N MET A 71 -7.39 -4.05 13.96
CA MET A 71 -6.47 -4.36 12.86
C MET A 71 -5.07 -3.85 13.16
N VAL A 72 -4.40 -4.52 14.09
CA VAL A 72 -3.01 -4.27 14.50
C VAL A 72 -2.11 -4.29 13.26
N ASP A 73 -1.33 -3.22 13.07
CA ASP A 73 -0.21 -3.24 12.15
C ASP A 73 0.68 -4.43 12.54
N PRO A 74 0.93 -5.41 11.66
CA PRO A 74 1.76 -6.57 12.00
C PRO A 74 3.20 -6.19 12.37
N TYR A 75 3.60 -4.93 12.12
CA TYR A 75 4.93 -4.41 12.36
C TYR A 75 4.89 -3.10 13.16
N PRO A 76 4.26 -3.06 14.34
CA PRO A 76 4.02 -1.81 15.07
C PRO A 76 5.33 -1.19 15.58
N GLU A 77 6.34 -2.02 15.88
CA GLU A 77 7.70 -1.57 16.23
C GLU A 77 8.40 -0.77 15.13
N PHE A 78 7.95 -0.87 13.87
CA PHE A 78 8.53 -0.14 12.75
C PHE A 78 7.83 1.19 12.48
N ASN A 79 6.74 1.52 13.15
CA ASN A 79 5.99 2.74 12.86
C ASN A 79 6.77 4.01 13.18
N GLU A 80 7.47 4.05 14.31
CA GLU A 80 8.30 5.20 14.68
C GLU A 80 9.45 5.39 13.69
N ARG A 81 10.20 4.32 13.40
CA ARG A 81 11.29 4.36 12.41
C ARG A 81 10.80 4.71 11.00
N ARG A 82 9.62 4.23 10.61
CA ARG A 82 9.01 4.57 9.33
C ARG A 82 8.71 6.07 9.26
N ARG A 83 8.15 6.64 10.33
CA ARG A 83 7.90 8.08 10.44
C ARG A 83 9.21 8.86 10.32
N GLU A 84 10.23 8.49 11.07
CA GLU A 84 11.56 9.14 11.01
C GLU A 84 12.16 9.12 9.60
N VAL A 85 12.08 7.98 8.90
CA VAL A 85 12.56 7.85 7.52
C VAL A 85 11.78 8.77 6.58
N LEU A 86 10.45 8.80 6.69
CA LEU A 86 9.60 9.63 5.84
C LEU A 86 9.86 11.12 6.07
N GLU A 87 10.01 11.56 7.32
CA GLU A 87 10.36 12.94 7.66
C GLU A 87 11.75 13.31 7.13
N ALA A 88 12.74 12.42 7.26
CA ALA A 88 14.07 12.66 6.71
C ALA A 88 14.05 12.75 5.18
N MET A 89 13.29 11.88 4.50
CA MET A 89 13.08 11.96 3.05
C MET A 89 12.44 13.29 2.62
N GLU A 90 11.49 13.80 3.38
CA GLU A 90 10.87 15.11 3.11
C GLU A 90 11.90 16.25 3.23
N GLN A 91 12.71 16.23 4.29
CA GLN A 91 13.77 17.23 4.52
C GLN A 91 14.87 17.18 3.47
N MET A 92 15.09 16.03 2.81
CA MET A 92 16.10 15.92 1.77
C MET A 92 15.74 16.71 0.51
N GLY A 93 14.45 16.85 0.23
CA GLY A 93 13.91 17.49 -0.96
C GLY A 93 14.34 16.81 -2.28
N GLU A 94 14.04 17.49 -3.37
CA GLU A 94 14.38 17.03 -4.71
C GLU A 94 15.85 17.29 -5.07
N PRO A 95 16.47 16.43 -5.92
CA PRO A 95 15.90 15.24 -6.57
C PRO A 95 15.98 13.96 -5.72
N CYS A 96 16.51 14.04 -4.50
CA CYS A 96 16.81 12.85 -3.71
C CYS A 96 15.58 12.12 -3.19
N LYS A 97 14.53 12.87 -2.79
CA LYS A 97 13.25 12.29 -2.38
C LYS A 97 12.66 11.44 -3.49
N THR A 98 12.47 12.02 -4.68
CA THR A 98 11.92 11.31 -5.84
C THR A 98 12.76 10.10 -6.25
N ILE A 99 14.10 10.22 -6.29
CA ILE A 99 14.96 9.09 -6.65
C ILE A 99 14.81 7.91 -5.68
N ILE A 100 14.74 8.18 -4.36
CA ILE A 100 14.59 7.12 -3.36
C ILE A 100 13.21 6.49 -3.48
N GLU A 101 12.15 7.30 -3.57
CA GLU A 101 10.77 6.83 -3.73
C GLU A 101 10.61 5.94 -4.97
N TRP A 102 11.03 6.44 -6.14
CA TRP A 102 10.87 5.70 -7.39
C TRP A 102 11.73 4.44 -7.43
N SER A 103 12.93 4.46 -6.85
CA SER A 103 13.84 3.31 -6.93
C SER A 103 13.65 2.25 -5.86
N TYR A 104 13.13 2.58 -4.68
CA TYR A 104 12.94 1.62 -3.57
C TYR A 104 11.48 1.34 -3.22
N LEU A 105 10.58 2.33 -3.34
CA LEU A 105 9.17 2.15 -3.00
C LEU A 105 8.36 1.69 -4.22
N LEU A 106 8.59 2.30 -5.38
CA LEU A 106 7.87 1.99 -6.61
C LEU A 106 8.63 1.04 -7.55
N ASN A 107 9.91 0.78 -7.28
CA ASN A 107 10.78 -0.12 -8.05
C ASN A 107 10.81 0.19 -9.57
N TYR A 108 10.84 1.48 -9.92
CA TYR A 108 10.92 1.92 -11.32
C TYR A 108 12.27 1.50 -11.93
N PRO A 109 12.30 1.06 -13.20
CA PRO A 109 13.55 0.74 -13.86
C PRO A 109 14.39 2.00 -14.04
N TYR A 110 15.72 1.89 -13.90
CA TYR A 110 16.62 3.05 -13.98
C TYR A 110 16.51 3.82 -15.30
N LYS A 111 16.19 3.12 -16.40
CA LYS A 111 15.88 3.74 -17.70
C LYS A 111 14.73 4.75 -17.60
N ALA A 112 13.63 4.38 -16.95
CA ALA A 112 12.46 5.26 -16.79
C ALA A 112 12.79 6.46 -15.89
N ILE A 113 13.47 6.21 -14.76
CA ILE A 113 13.92 7.29 -13.86
C ILE A 113 14.86 8.26 -14.61
N LYS A 114 15.75 7.73 -15.44
CA LYS A 114 16.67 8.52 -16.26
C LYS A 114 15.91 9.43 -17.23
N GLU A 115 14.94 8.87 -17.95
CA GLU A 115 14.15 9.60 -18.95
C GLU A 115 13.29 10.68 -18.29
N GLU A 116 12.58 10.34 -17.23
CA GLU A 116 11.64 11.23 -16.56
C GLU A 116 12.33 12.36 -15.79
N LEU A 117 13.44 12.06 -15.08
CA LEU A 117 14.24 13.06 -14.35
C LEU A 117 15.34 13.70 -15.21
N ARG A 118 15.41 13.38 -16.51
CA ARG A 118 16.35 13.94 -17.48
C ARG A 118 17.84 13.79 -17.11
N TYR A 119 18.20 12.64 -16.54
CA TYR A 119 19.61 12.30 -16.32
C TYR A 119 20.31 11.89 -17.62
N SER A 120 21.63 12.12 -17.70
CA SER A 120 22.41 11.80 -18.90
C SER A 120 22.60 10.30 -19.13
N SER A 121 22.67 9.50 -18.06
CA SER A 121 22.84 8.04 -18.12
C SER A 121 22.19 7.33 -16.95
N GLU A 122 21.89 6.04 -17.11
CA GLU A 122 21.40 5.20 -16.01
C GLU A 122 22.43 5.06 -14.87
N ASP A 123 23.73 5.13 -15.19
CA ASP A 123 24.80 5.08 -14.18
C ASP A 123 24.84 6.36 -13.34
N LEU A 124 24.48 7.51 -13.91
CA LEU A 124 24.28 8.74 -13.14
C LEU A 124 23.10 8.61 -12.17
N VAL A 125 22.01 7.93 -12.58
CA VAL A 125 20.89 7.61 -11.67
C VAL A 125 21.37 6.73 -10.52
N LYS A 126 22.10 5.63 -10.80
CA LYS A 126 22.62 4.72 -9.77
C LYS A 126 23.55 5.44 -8.77
N SER A 127 24.48 6.25 -9.27
CA SER A 127 25.41 7.00 -8.42
C SER A 127 24.72 8.08 -7.59
N THR A 128 23.70 8.74 -8.16
CA THR A 128 22.87 9.73 -7.44
C THR A 128 22.03 9.05 -6.38
N LYS A 129 21.37 7.92 -6.70
CA LYS A 129 20.65 7.07 -5.73
C LYS A 129 21.54 6.70 -4.55
N TRP A 130 22.74 6.21 -4.80
CA TRP A 130 23.68 5.87 -3.72
C TRP A 130 24.03 7.08 -2.85
N ARG A 131 24.28 8.25 -3.44
CA ARG A 131 24.60 9.48 -2.71
C ARG A 131 23.41 9.96 -1.86
N CYS A 132 22.20 9.93 -2.42
CA CYS A 132 20.98 10.27 -1.70
C CYS A 132 20.73 9.30 -0.55
N MET A 133 20.94 7.99 -0.73
CA MET A 133 20.83 7.01 0.35
C MET A 133 21.82 7.26 1.48
N LYS A 134 23.07 7.60 1.16
CA LYS A 134 24.05 7.99 2.19
C LYS A 134 23.60 9.22 2.99
N ARG A 135 23.03 10.22 2.31
CA ARG A 135 22.49 11.42 2.95
C ARG A 135 21.32 11.08 3.88
N LEU A 136 20.39 10.22 3.41
CA LEU A 136 19.27 9.73 4.22
C LEU A 136 19.76 9.02 5.48
N TRP A 137 20.71 8.10 5.35
CA TRP A 137 21.30 7.40 6.50
C TRP A 137 21.98 8.36 7.47
N SER A 138 22.67 9.39 6.98
CA SER A 138 23.29 10.40 7.83
C SER A 138 22.26 11.23 8.61
N GLN A 139 21.08 11.49 8.06
CA GLN A 139 20.02 12.22 8.77
C GLN A 139 19.32 11.37 9.82
N ILE A 140 19.20 10.06 9.58
CA ILE A 140 18.54 9.14 10.51
C ILE A 140 19.51 8.71 11.63
N MET A 141 20.77 8.41 11.31
CA MET A 141 21.77 7.94 12.29
C MET A 141 22.58 9.07 12.96
N GLY A 142 22.46 10.30 12.46
CA GLY A 142 23.14 11.47 13.03
C GLY A 142 22.33 12.21 14.11
N LYS A 143 21.17 11.68 14.49
CA LYS A 143 20.36 12.13 15.62
C LYS A 143 20.66 11.32 16.87
#